data_AF-A0A7C7E7A2-F1
#
_entry.id   AF-A0A7C7E7A2-F1
#
_cell.length_a   1.000
_cell.length_b   1.000
_cell.length_c   1.000
_cell.angle_alpha   90.00
_cell.angle_beta   90.00
_cell.angle_gamma   90.00
#
_symmetry.space_group_name_H-M   'P 1'
#
loop_
_entity.id
_entity.type
_entity.pdbx_description
1 polymer ?
#
loop_
_entity_poly.entity_id
_entity_poly.type
_entity_poly.pdbx_seq_one_letter_code
_entity_poly.pdbx_strand_id
1 'polypeptide(L)'
;PYQDLKIYIEKGTRHLNGKDAEGYVRFRQGYDENGNFINYGDIYRKNNQNRFIKAFIQQHVTLKNLARLNEIVNVINKNIVTSVRGWNSIVDYAALAEKALVGKYQIETVELSVRDKMIDGSSYVLLKQKEKQNN
;
A
#
# COMPACT_ATOMS: atom_id res chain seq x y z
N PRO A 1 -18.62 9.37 2.56
CA PRO A 1 -19.36 8.16 2.13
C PRO A 1 -20.17 7.58 3.30
N TYR A 2 -21.48 7.44 3.12
CA TYR A 2 -22.43 6.69 3.96
C TYR A 2 -22.18 5.17 3.84
N GLN A 3 -20.94 4.73 4.03
CA GLN A 3 -20.70 3.32 4.32
C GLN A 3 -20.72 3.19 5.82
N ASP A 4 -21.50 2.26 6.37
CA ASP A 4 -21.47 1.84 7.79
C ASP A 4 -20.15 1.15 8.14
N LEU A 5 -19.03 1.79 7.79
CA LEU A 5 -17.68 1.32 7.98
C LEU A 5 -17.18 1.87 9.31
N LYS A 6 -17.15 0.98 10.32
CA LYS A 6 -16.52 1.26 11.61
C LYS A 6 -15.13 0.63 11.62
N ILE A 7 -14.11 1.47 11.71
CA ILE A 7 -12.72 1.05 11.83
C ILE A 7 -12.28 1.37 13.25
N TYR A 8 -11.92 0.34 14.02
CA TYR A 8 -11.35 0.49 15.35
C TYR A 8 -10.06 -0.31 15.42
N ILE A 9 -8.94 0.38 15.44
CA ILE A 9 -7.60 -0.22 15.57
C ILE A 9 -6.92 0.52 16.70
N GLU A 10 -6.69 -0.18 17.80
CA GLU A 10 -6.02 0.38 18.98
C GLU A 10 -4.57 0.78 18.66
N LYS A 11 -4.10 1.86 19.29
CA LYS A 11 -2.71 2.31 19.18
C LYS A 11 -1.74 1.20 19.61
N GLY A 12 -0.57 1.17 18.97
CA GLY A 12 0.53 0.24 19.27
C GLY A 12 0.77 -0.79 18.16
N THR A 13 1.69 -1.73 18.41
CA THR A 13 1.95 -2.85 17.51
C THR A 13 0.76 -3.79 17.50
N ARG A 14 0.23 -4.10 16.31
CA ARG A 14 -0.95 -4.96 16.14
C ARG A 14 -0.72 -5.95 14.99
N HIS A 15 -1.26 -7.15 15.17
CA HIS A 15 -1.49 -8.07 14.06
C HIS A 15 -2.87 -7.78 13.47
N LEU A 16 -2.90 -7.48 12.18
CA LEU A 16 -4.14 -7.15 11.48
C LEU A 16 -4.58 -8.37 10.68
N ASN A 17 -5.83 -8.80 10.85
CA ASN A 17 -6.47 -9.72 9.91
C ASN A 17 -6.87 -8.97 8.62
N GLY A 18 -7.44 -9.67 7.64
CA GLY A 18 -7.83 -9.05 6.36
C GLY A 18 -8.80 -7.86 6.49
N LYS A 19 -9.77 -7.93 7.41
CA LYS A 19 -10.75 -6.86 7.64
C LYS A 19 -10.11 -5.65 8.30
N ASP A 20 -9.26 -5.87 9.29
CA ASP A 20 -8.56 -4.78 9.98
C ASP A 20 -7.51 -4.14 9.06
N ALA A 21 -6.83 -4.92 8.24
CA ALA A 21 -5.91 -4.43 7.22
C ALA A 21 -6.63 -3.55 6.18
N GLU A 22 -7.81 -3.98 5.71
CA GLU A 22 -8.66 -3.19 4.82
C GLU A 22 -9.04 -1.85 5.48
N GLY A 23 -9.48 -1.89 6.74
CA GLY A 23 -9.79 -0.68 7.51
C GLY A 23 -8.58 0.24 7.64
N TYR A 24 -7.41 -0.31 7.99
CA TYR A 24 -6.17 0.44 8.19
C TYR A 24 -5.72 1.21 6.93
N VAL A 25 -5.76 0.57 5.75
CA VAL A 25 -5.34 1.19 4.49
C VAL A 25 -6.38 2.15 3.91
N ARG A 26 -7.62 2.10 4.40
CA ARG A 26 -8.72 3.00 3.99
C ARG A 26 -8.89 4.19 4.92
N PHE A 27 -8.37 4.13 6.15
CA PHE A 27 -8.52 5.18 7.15
C PHE A 27 -7.94 6.52 6.66
N ARG A 28 -8.72 7.59 6.83
CA ARG A 28 -8.39 8.95 6.36
C ARG A 28 -8.84 10.06 7.32
N GLN A 29 -9.96 9.84 7.99
CA GLN A 29 -10.56 10.77 8.93
C GLN A 29 -11.36 9.97 9.96
N GLY A 30 -11.50 10.51 11.16
CA GLY A 30 -12.18 9.84 12.26
C GLY A 30 -12.26 10.73 13.50
N TYR A 31 -12.60 10.15 14.63
CA TYR A 31 -12.62 10.82 15.92
C TYR A 31 -11.43 10.38 16.77
N ASP A 32 -10.81 11.31 17.49
CA ASP A 32 -9.77 10.99 18.47
C ASP A 32 -10.35 10.46 19.79
N GLU A 33 -9.48 10.15 20.75
CA GLU A 33 -9.84 9.66 22.07
C GLU A 33 -10.69 10.64 22.90
N ASN A 34 -10.67 11.93 22.55
CA ASN A 34 -11.46 12.98 23.18
C ASN A 34 -12.76 13.28 22.42
N GLY A 35 -13.07 12.53 21.35
CA GLY A 35 -14.25 12.74 20.52
C GLY A 35 -14.13 13.91 19.53
N ASN A 36 -12.94 14.46 19.29
CA ASN A 36 -12.74 15.50 18.28
C ASN A 36 -12.61 14.87 16.90
N PHE A 37 -13.31 15.45 15.91
CA PHE A 37 -13.16 15.03 14.52
C PHE A 37 -11.82 15.50 13.95
N ILE A 38 -11.03 14.57 13.41
CA ILE A 38 -9.74 14.83 12.78
C ILE A 38 -9.77 14.33 11.34
N ASN A 39 -9.40 15.20 10.40
CA ASN A 39 -9.17 14.84 9.01
C ASN A 39 -7.66 14.82 8.73
N TYR A 40 -7.10 13.62 8.64
CA TYR A 40 -5.68 13.44 8.36
C TYR A 40 -5.37 13.60 6.86
N GLY A 41 -6.36 13.65 5.99
CA GLY A 41 -6.15 13.82 4.55
C GLY A 41 -5.48 12.62 3.88
N ASP A 42 -5.16 12.78 2.59
CA ASP A 42 -4.71 11.66 1.74
C ASP A 42 -3.26 11.22 2.02
N ILE A 43 -2.42 12.12 2.52
CA ILE A 43 -1.01 11.85 2.85
C ILE A 43 -0.91 10.75 3.92
N TYR A 44 -1.70 10.86 5.00
CA TYR A 44 -1.68 9.85 6.05
C TYR A 44 -2.20 8.50 5.58
N ARG A 45 -3.22 8.48 4.71
CA ARG A 45 -3.72 7.25 4.10
C ARG A 45 -2.63 6.56 3.26
N LYS A 46 -1.88 7.32 2.46
CA LYS A 46 -0.73 6.82 1.69
C LYS A 46 0.36 6.27 2.60
N ASN A 47 0.64 6.93 3.73
CA ASN A 47 1.60 6.43 4.72
C ASN A 47 1.17 5.08 5.31
N ASN A 48 -0.11 4.91 5.62
CA ASN A 48 -0.66 3.63 6.07
C ASN A 48 -0.54 2.55 4.98
N GLN A 49 -0.86 2.88 3.73
CA GLN A 49 -0.71 1.97 2.59
C GLN A 49 0.74 1.53 2.37
N ASN A 50 1.70 2.46 2.43
CA ASN A 50 3.12 2.15 2.30
C ASN A 50 3.62 1.24 3.43
N ARG A 51 3.22 1.54 4.68
CA ARG A 51 3.52 0.69 5.85
C ARG A 51 2.93 -0.71 5.69
N PHE A 52 1.69 -0.80 5.22
CA PHE A 52 1.01 -2.07 4.97
C PHE A 52 1.75 -2.89 3.92
N ILE A 53 2.06 -2.32 2.74
CA ILE A 53 2.78 -3.04 1.67
C ILE A 53 4.14 -3.54 2.17
N LYS A 54 4.89 -2.70 2.89
CA LYS A 54 6.19 -3.09 3.45
C LYS A 54 6.06 -4.25 4.44
N ALA A 55 5.13 -4.14 5.39
CA ALA A 55 4.88 -5.20 6.37
C ALA A 55 4.36 -6.48 5.72
N PHE A 56 3.45 -6.37 4.74
CA PHE A 56 2.90 -7.49 3.98
C PHE A 56 4.02 -8.25 3.25
N ILE A 57 4.90 -7.54 2.54
CA ILE A 57 6.03 -8.17 1.86
C ILE A 57 6.95 -8.86 2.87
N GLN A 58 7.32 -8.17 3.95
CA GLN A 58 8.20 -8.72 4.99
C GLN A 58 7.62 -9.97 5.69
N GLN A 59 6.31 -10.04 5.88
CA GLN A 59 5.64 -11.15 6.56
C GLN A 59 5.28 -12.30 5.62
N HIS A 60 4.89 -12.00 4.37
CA HIS A 60 4.28 -12.98 3.47
C HIS A 60 5.15 -13.36 2.27
N VAL A 61 6.17 -12.58 1.90
CA VAL A 61 7.11 -12.98 0.84
C VAL A 61 8.26 -13.73 1.52
N THR A 62 8.15 -15.05 1.56
CA THR A 62 9.12 -15.95 2.19
C THR A 62 9.39 -17.15 1.28
N LEU A 63 10.53 -17.83 1.45
CA LEU A 63 10.85 -19.05 0.68
C LEU A 63 9.76 -20.12 0.82
N LYS A 64 9.19 -20.27 2.02
CA LYS A 64 8.09 -21.21 2.28
C LYS A 64 6.84 -20.87 1.48
N ASN A 65 6.50 -19.58 1.35
CA ASN A 65 5.33 -19.16 0.59
C ASN A 65 5.59 -19.23 -0.92
N LEU A 66 6.83 -18.98 -1.38
CA LEU A 66 7.23 -19.20 -2.78
C LEU A 66 7.12 -20.68 -3.18
N ALA A 67 7.41 -21.62 -2.27
CA ALA A 67 7.18 -23.05 -2.53
C ALA A 67 5.68 -23.39 -2.75
N ARG A 68 4.76 -22.51 -2.33
CA ARG A 68 3.30 -22.65 -2.53
C ARG A 68 2.77 -21.77 -3.67
N LEU A 69 3.61 -21.50 -4.67
CA LEU A 69 3.31 -20.58 -5.78
C LEU A 69 1.96 -20.86 -6.46
N ASN A 70 1.64 -22.14 -6.71
CA ASN A 70 0.37 -22.53 -7.34
C ASN A 70 -0.86 -22.03 -6.57
N GLU A 71 -0.85 -22.16 -5.23
CA GLU A 71 -1.96 -21.70 -4.41
C GLU A 71 -2.09 -20.17 -4.42
N ILE A 72 -0.95 -19.48 -4.33
CA ILE A 72 -0.91 -18.01 -4.36
C ILE A 72 -1.46 -17.50 -5.69
N VAL A 73 -0.99 -18.08 -6.81
CA VAL A 73 -1.46 -17.73 -8.17
C VAL A 73 -2.96 -17.94 -8.31
N ASN A 74 -3.50 -19.04 -7.76
CA ASN A 74 -4.94 -19.30 -7.79
C ASN A 74 -5.74 -18.25 -7.04
N VAL A 75 -5.25 -17.76 -5.90
CA VAL A 75 -5.92 -16.69 -5.15
C VAL A 75 -5.81 -15.35 -5.88
N ILE A 76 -4.64 -15.03 -6.44
CA ILE A 76 -4.41 -13.80 -7.22
C ILE A 76 -5.32 -13.77 -8.43
N ASN A 77 -5.34 -14.83 -9.25
CA ASN A 77 -6.15 -14.88 -10.48
C ASN A 77 -7.66 -14.71 -10.22
N LYS A 78 -8.15 -15.11 -9.04
CA LYS A 78 -9.56 -14.96 -8.66
C LYS A 78 -9.93 -13.55 -8.19
N ASN A 79 -8.97 -12.79 -7.65
CA ASN A 79 -9.27 -11.56 -6.91
C ASN A 79 -8.52 -10.32 -7.44
N ILE A 80 -7.55 -10.49 -8.34
CA ILE A 80 -6.64 -9.43 -8.79
C ILE A 80 -6.54 -9.46 -10.31
N VAL A 81 -6.77 -8.30 -10.94
CA VAL A 81 -6.50 -8.10 -12.35
C VAL A 81 -5.03 -7.70 -12.51
N THR A 82 -4.26 -8.52 -13.21
CA THR A 82 -2.82 -8.30 -13.45
C THR A 82 -2.43 -8.59 -14.90
N SER A 83 -1.38 -7.91 -15.38
CA SER A 83 -0.73 -8.17 -16.66
C SER A 83 0.30 -9.30 -16.58
N VAL A 84 0.68 -9.74 -15.37
CA VAL A 84 1.53 -10.92 -15.18
C VAL A 84 0.69 -12.15 -15.49
N ARG A 85 0.86 -12.69 -16.70
CA ARG A 85 0.07 -13.80 -17.23
C ARG A 85 0.96 -14.92 -17.70
N GLY A 86 0.45 -16.14 -17.58
CA GLY A 86 1.17 -17.33 -18.00
C GLY A 86 2.22 -17.79 -16.99
N TRP A 87 2.50 -19.08 -17.04
CA TRP A 87 3.33 -19.75 -16.04
C TRP A 87 4.78 -19.24 -16.03
N ASN A 88 5.37 -18.99 -17.20
CA ASN A 88 6.77 -18.56 -17.29
C ASN A 88 6.99 -17.20 -16.58
N SER A 89 6.18 -16.19 -16.88
CA SER A 89 6.30 -14.88 -16.22
C SER A 89 6.11 -14.97 -14.70
N ILE A 90 5.18 -15.80 -14.24
CA ILE A 90 4.96 -16.05 -12.81
C ILE A 90 6.22 -16.63 -12.15
N VAL A 91 6.84 -17.64 -12.78
CA VAL A 91 8.08 -18.25 -12.28
C VAL A 91 9.25 -17.27 -12.31
N ASP A 92 9.38 -16.46 -13.37
CA ASP A 92 10.42 -15.44 -13.48
C ASP A 92 10.31 -14.41 -12.34
N TYR A 93 9.10 -13.91 -12.07
CA TYR A 93 8.87 -12.98 -10.96
C TYR A 93 9.08 -13.64 -9.59
N ALA A 94 8.74 -14.93 -9.43
CA ALA A 94 9.00 -15.67 -8.20
C ALA A 94 10.51 -15.83 -7.95
N ALA A 95 11.30 -16.11 -8.98
CA ALA A 95 12.76 -16.20 -8.90
C ALA A 95 13.39 -14.83 -8.55
N LEU A 96 12.87 -13.73 -9.11
CA LEU A 96 13.28 -12.38 -8.73
C LEU A 96 12.95 -12.06 -7.27
N ALA A 97 11.77 -12.47 -6.80
CA ALA A 97 11.38 -12.30 -5.40
C ALA A 97 12.29 -13.10 -4.45
N GLU A 98 12.60 -14.37 -4.79
CA GLU A 98 13.57 -15.18 -4.05
C GLU A 98 14.94 -14.49 -3.97
N LYS A 99 15.46 -14.02 -5.11
CA LYS A 99 16.75 -13.31 -5.17
C LYS A 99 16.75 -12.06 -4.28
N ALA A 100 15.66 -11.29 -4.30
CA ALA A 100 15.54 -10.09 -3.46
C ALA A 100 15.51 -10.45 -1.96
N LEU A 101 14.84 -11.54 -1.58
CA LEU A 101 14.81 -12.04 -0.20
C LEU A 101 16.19 -12.52 0.27
N VAL A 102 16.83 -13.39 -0.50
CA VAL A 102 18.15 -13.95 -0.18
C VAL A 102 19.20 -12.83 -0.13
N GLY A 103 19.14 -11.90 -1.08
CA GLY A 103 20.00 -10.73 -1.14
C GLY A 103 19.70 -9.65 -0.09
N LYS A 104 18.61 -9.78 0.70
CA LYS A 104 18.17 -8.81 1.71
C LYS A 104 18.02 -7.39 1.15
N TYR A 105 17.42 -7.26 -0.03
CA TYR A 105 17.29 -5.97 -0.70
C TYR A 105 16.41 -5.04 0.13
N GLN A 106 16.80 -3.77 0.22
CA GLN A 106 16.03 -2.78 0.98
C GLN A 106 14.79 -2.36 0.19
N ILE A 107 13.67 -2.20 0.91
CA ILE A 107 12.43 -1.65 0.37
C ILE A 107 12.33 -0.19 0.81
N GLU A 108 12.43 0.71 -0.15
CA GLU A 108 12.35 2.15 0.04
C GLU A 108 11.00 2.70 -0.43
N THR A 109 10.58 3.80 0.19
CA THR A 109 9.40 4.56 -0.22
C THR A 109 9.89 5.92 -0.70
N VAL A 110 9.52 6.29 -1.93
CA VAL A 110 9.86 7.58 -2.51
C VAL A 110 8.61 8.42 -2.58
N GLU A 111 8.67 9.63 -2.04
CA GLU A 111 7.57 10.58 -2.10
C GLU A 111 7.74 11.52 -3.29
N LEU A 112 6.67 11.70 -4.06
CA LEU A 112 6.64 12.68 -5.13
C LEU A 112 6.38 14.07 -4.54
N SER A 113 7.20 15.04 -4.92
CA SER A 113 6.97 16.44 -4.54
C SER A 113 5.77 16.98 -5.30
N VAL A 114 4.71 17.33 -4.58
CA VAL A 114 3.43 17.75 -5.15
C VAL A 114 2.91 19.03 -4.48
N ARG A 115 1.96 19.69 -5.15
CA ARG A 115 1.14 20.76 -4.57
C ARG A 115 -0.32 20.56 -4.91
N ASP A 116 -1.20 20.96 -4.00
CA ASP A 116 -2.64 20.97 -4.25
C ASP A 116 -3.02 22.19 -5.08
N LYS A 117 -3.96 22.03 -6.01
CA LYS A 117 -4.54 23.13 -6.79
C LYS A 117 -6.02 22.87 -7.02
N MET A 118 -6.83 23.91 -6.86
CA MET A 118 -8.22 23.91 -7.30
C MET A 118 -8.29 24.42 -8.75
N ILE A 119 -8.96 23.67 -9.63
CA ILE A 119 -9.24 24.06 -11.01
C ILE A 119 -10.73 23.77 -11.24
N ASP A 120 -11.49 24.79 -11.62
CA ASP A 120 -12.93 24.69 -11.92
C ASP A 120 -13.74 23.95 -10.84
N GLY A 121 -13.47 24.26 -9.57
CA GLY A 121 -14.16 23.66 -8.42
C GLY A 121 -13.70 22.24 -8.05
N SER A 122 -12.78 21.64 -8.80
CA SER A 122 -12.22 20.31 -8.53
C SER A 122 -10.81 20.40 -7.95
N SER A 123 -10.50 19.47 -7.04
CA SER A 123 -9.18 19.37 -6.39
C SER A 123 -8.23 18.51 -7.22
N TYR A 124 -7.02 19.02 -7.47
CA TYR A 124 -5.95 18.35 -8.20
C TYR A 124 -4.66 18.31 -7.36
N VAL A 125 -3.86 17.27 -7.59
CA VAL A 125 -2.49 17.14 -7.11
C VAL A 125 -1.55 17.33 -8.29
N LEU A 126 -0.78 18.42 -8.28
CA LEU A 126 0.18 18.75 -9.34
C LEU A 126 1.60 18.35 -8.94
N LEU A 127 2.29 17.64 -9.83
CA LEU A 127 3.71 17.35 -9.68
C LEU A 127 4.53 18.64 -9.73
N LYS A 128 5.43 18.83 -8.77
CA LYS A 128 6.43 19.90 -8.85
C LYS A 128 7.50 19.48 -9.84
N GLN A 129 7.62 20.21 -10.94
CA GLN A 129 8.77 20.08 -11.83
C GLN A 129 10.00 20.68 -11.14
N LYS A 130 11.18 20.08 -11.34
CA LYS A 130 12.43 20.72 -10.91
C LYS A 130 12.52 22.08 -11.57
N GLU A 131 12.77 23.13 -10.79
CA GLU A 131 13.13 24.43 -11.33
C GLU A 131 14.34 24.22 -12.25
N LYS A 132 14.27 24.70 -13.50
CA LYS A 132 15.46 24.77 -14.35
C LYS A 132 16.44 25.68 -13.62
N GLN A 133 17.60 25.16 -13.24
CA GLN A 133 18.70 26.00 -12.81
C GLN A 133 19.07 26.89 -14.01
N ASN A 134 18.75 28.18 -13.91
CA ASN A 134 19.24 29.16 -14.87
C ASN A 134 20.73 29.36 -14.56
N ASN A 135 21.59 28.78 -15.40
CA ASN A 135 22.98 29.22 -15.53
C ASN A 135 23.04 30.44 -16.43
#